data_AF-A0A352XBN2-F1
#
_entry.id   AF-A0A352XBN2-F1
#
_cell.length_a   1.000
_cell.length_b   1.000
_cell.length_c   1.000
_cell.angle_alpha   90.00
_cell.angle_beta   90.00
_cell.angle_gamma   90.00
#
_symmetry.space_group_name_H-M   'P 1'
#
loop_
_entity.id
_entity.type
_entity.pdbx_description
1 polymer ?
#
loop_
_entity_poly.entity_id
_entity_poly.type
_entity_poly.pdbx_seq_one_letter_code
_entity_poly.pdbx_strand_id
1 'polypeptide(L)'
;MANTYKSGYLALNKTEARKNWYSQVAHTYNKVRPHYPQELISHGIAIAKLPPDGIILEIGSGPGTATTAFAKIGLTMVCLEPNPIAYQLAKQNCAIYPKIECSQAASPG
;
A
#
# COMPACT_ATOMS: atom_id res chain seq x y z
N MET A 1 4.57 55.77 9.61
CA MET A 1 3.47 54.80 9.35
C MET A 1 4.13 53.54 8.81
N ALA A 2 4.25 52.50 9.65
CA ALA A 2 4.95 51.26 9.30
C ALA A 2 3.94 50.17 8.92
N ASN A 3 4.29 49.41 7.88
CA ASN A 3 3.45 48.50 7.12
C ASN A 3 3.16 47.20 7.90
N THR A 4 1.89 46.89 8.16
CA THR A 4 1.46 45.72 8.93
C THR A 4 0.97 44.62 8.00
N TYR A 5 1.86 43.73 7.55
CA TYR A 5 1.46 42.43 7.00
C TYR A 5 2.45 41.35 7.44
N LYS A 6 2.15 40.67 8.54
CA LYS A 6 2.77 39.38 8.87
C LYS A 6 1.73 38.40 9.39
N SER A 7 1.94 37.16 8.95
CA SER A 7 1.50 35.90 9.55
C SER A 7 0.14 35.36 9.13
N GLY A 8 0.14 34.60 8.04
CA GLY A 8 -1.02 33.79 7.64
C GLY A 8 -0.72 32.52 6.85
N TYR A 9 0.56 32.18 6.63
CA TYR A 9 0.94 30.93 5.97
C TYR A 9 2.08 30.28 6.75
N LEU A 10 1.73 29.64 7.86
CA LEU A 10 2.55 28.57 8.41
C LEU A 10 2.59 27.47 7.36
N ALA A 11 3.79 27.17 6.88
CA ALA A 11 4.06 26.06 5.98
C ALA A 11 3.44 24.80 6.58
N LEU A 12 2.35 24.32 5.96
CA LEU A 12 1.82 22.98 6.25
C LEU A 12 2.98 22.02 6.03
N ASN A 13 3.43 21.39 7.12
CA ASN A 13 4.52 20.43 7.08
C ASN A 13 4.20 19.39 6.01
N LYS A 14 5.07 19.29 5.01
CA LYS A 14 4.94 18.49 3.78
C LYS A 14 4.46 17.04 4.03
N THR A 15 4.72 16.52 5.23
CA THR A 15 4.34 15.20 5.73
C THR A 15 2.85 15.07 6.10
N GLU A 16 2.24 16.08 6.74
CA GLU A 16 0.82 16.04 7.12
C GLU A 16 -0.10 16.24 5.92
N ALA A 17 0.27 17.18 5.04
CA ALA A 17 -0.41 17.38 3.76
C ALA A 17 -0.41 16.11 2.89
N ARG A 18 0.71 15.37 2.87
CA ARG A 18 0.78 14.04 2.23
C ARG A 18 -0.18 13.05 2.86
N LYS A 19 -0.14 12.88 4.19
CA LYS A 19 -0.99 11.91 4.90
C LYS A 19 -2.48 12.14 4.62
N ASN A 20 -2.93 13.40 4.55
CA ASN A 20 -4.34 13.74 4.33
C ASN A 20 -4.77 13.68 2.85
N TRP A 21 -3.86 13.90 1.90
CA TRP A 21 -4.13 13.65 0.48
C TRP A 21 -4.29 12.15 0.18
N TYR A 22 -3.42 11.32 0.76
CA TYR A 22 -3.51 9.86 0.60
C TYR A 22 -4.83 9.32 1.16
N SER A 23 -5.37 9.86 2.26
CA SER A 23 -6.61 9.35 2.86
C SER A 23 -7.85 9.61 2.00
N GLN A 24 -8.01 10.82 1.44
CA GLN A 24 -9.22 11.19 0.68
C GLN A 24 -9.27 10.56 -0.72
N VAL A 25 -8.12 10.40 -1.38
CA VAL A 25 -8.07 9.87 -2.74
C VAL A 25 -7.95 8.33 -2.76
N ALA A 26 -7.52 7.68 -1.67
CA ALA A 26 -7.26 6.24 -1.62
C ALA A 26 -8.41 5.36 -2.13
N HIS A 27 -9.66 5.68 -1.81
CA HIS A 27 -10.80 4.85 -2.22
C HIS A 27 -11.05 4.92 -3.74
N THR A 28 -10.98 6.11 -4.32
CA THR A 28 -11.07 6.32 -5.78
C THR A 28 -9.85 5.76 -6.48
N TYR A 29 -8.65 5.99 -5.93
CA TYR A 29 -7.39 5.51 -6.48
C TYR A 29 -7.33 3.98 -6.51
N ASN A 30 -7.79 3.30 -5.45
CA ASN A 30 -7.86 1.84 -5.41
C ASN A 30 -8.79 1.27 -6.50
N LYS A 31 -9.87 1.98 -6.85
CA LYS A 31 -10.82 1.54 -7.87
C LYS A 31 -10.34 1.75 -9.31
N VAL A 32 -9.58 2.81 -9.57
CA VAL A 32 -9.15 3.17 -10.93
C VAL A 32 -7.74 2.69 -11.28
N ARG A 33 -6.92 2.34 -10.28
CA ARG A 33 -5.55 1.90 -10.52
C ARG A 33 -5.58 0.57 -11.29
N PRO A 34 -4.94 0.49 -12.48
CA PRO A 34 -4.86 -0.74 -13.22
C PRO A 34 -4.25 -1.85 -12.37
N HIS A 35 -4.81 -3.06 -12.48
CA HIS A 35 -4.19 -4.25 -11.93
C HIS A 35 -2.83 -4.49 -12.60
N TYR A 36 -1.90 -5.12 -11.88
CA TYR A 36 -0.65 -5.54 -12.50
C TYR A 36 -0.94 -6.61 -13.56
N PRO A 37 -0.36 -6.49 -14.76
CA PRO A 37 -0.45 -7.53 -15.77
C PRO A 37 0.22 -8.80 -15.25
N GLN A 38 -0.34 -9.96 -15.61
CA GLN A 38 0.13 -11.26 -15.11
C GLN A 38 1.60 -11.51 -15.49
N GLU A 39 2.03 -10.99 -16.64
CA GLU A 39 3.39 -11.06 -17.16
C GLU A 39 4.39 -10.42 -16.19
N LEU A 40 4.02 -9.33 -15.52
CA LEU A 40 4.90 -8.67 -14.55
C LEU A 40 5.06 -9.53 -13.29
N ILE A 41 3.99 -10.18 -12.85
CA ILE A 41 4.00 -11.10 -11.71
C ILE A 41 4.89 -12.31 -12.01
N SER A 42 4.71 -12.92 -13.18
CA SER A 42 5.50 -14.06 -13.64
C SER A 42 6.98 -13.71 -13.79
N HIS A 43 7.31 -12.53 -14.33
CA HIS A 43 8.69 -12.06 -14.39
C HIS A 43 9.30 -11.84 -12.99
N GLY A 44 8.54 -11.26 -12.06
CA GLY A 44 8.99 -11.07 -10.68
C GLY A 44 9.37 -12.40 -10.01
N ILE A 45 8.52 -13.43 -10.18
CA ILE A 45 8.76 -14.79 -9.66
C ILE A 45 10.02 -15.39 -10.28
N ALA A 46 10.16 -15.29 -11.60
CA ALA A 46 11.30 -15.85 -12.33
C ALA A 46 12.63 -15.20 -11.90
N ILE A 47 12.66 -13.87 -11.79
CA ILE A 47 13.85 -13.12 -11.36
C ILE A 47 14.21 -13.45 -9.92
N ALA A 48 13.22 -13.49 -9.03
CA ALA A 48 13.40 -13.84 -7.62
C ALA A 48 13.77 -15.30 -7.40
N LYS A 49 13.64 -16.15 -8.44
CA LYS A 49 13.77 -17.62 -8.35
C LYS A 49 12.92 -18.19 -7.22
N LEU A 50 11.71 -17.65 -7.07
CA LEU A 50 10.83 -18.00 -5.97
C LEU A 50 10.40 -19.48 -6.13
N PRO A 51 10.63 -20.34 -5.12
CA PRO A 51 10.19 -21.72 -5.20
C PRO A 51 8.66 -21.81 -5.07
N PRO A 52 8.05 -22.93 -5.47
CA PRO A 52 6.59 -23.11 -5.41
C PRO A 52 5.96 -22.92 -4.02
N ASP A 53 6.73 -23.18 -2.96
CA ASP A 53 6.37 -23.05 -1.54
C ASP A 53 6.99 -21.79 -0.89
N GLY A 54 7.55 -20.89 -1.71
CA GLY A 54 8.16 -19.65 -1.25
C GLY A 54 7.16 -18.74 -0.54
N ILE A 55 7.67 -18.01 0.46
CA ILE A 55 6.90 -17.01 1.21
C ILE A 55 7.41 -15.62 0.82
N ILE A 56 6.50 -14.72 0.42
CA ILE A 56 6.83 -13.34 0.08
C ILE A 56 6.57 -12.44 1.29
N LEU A 57 7.54 -11.58 1.62
CA LEU A 57 7.31 -10.43 2.49
C LEU A 57 7.15 -9.17 1.63
N GLU A 58 5.99 -8.53 1.73
CA GLU A 58 5.70 -7.26 1.06
C GLU A 58 5.74 -6.09 2.07
N ILE A 59 6.60 -5.11 1.81
CA ILE A 59 6.76 -3.91 2.64
C ILE A 59 6.07 -2.74 1.94
N GLY A 60 5.06 -2.14 2.59
CA GLY A 60 4.26 -1.06 2.02
C GLY A 60 3.28 -1.55 0.96
N SER A 61 2.43 -2.52 1.32
CA SER A 61 1.50 -3.15 0.38
C SER A 61 0.39 -2.23 -0.13
N GLY A 62 0.21 -1.07 0.49
CA GLY A 62 -0.88 -0.15 0.18
C GLY A 62 -2.23 -0.86 0.34
N PRO A 63 -3.16 -0.75 -0.63
CA PRO A 63 -4.43 -1.47 -0.59
C PRO A 63 -4.32 -2.93 -1.08
N GLY A 64 -3.12 -3.48 -1.27
CA GLY A 64 -2.90 -4.87 -1.67
C GLY A 64 -2.99 -5.14 -3.18
N THR A 65 -2.73 -4.14 -4.03
CA THR A 65 -2.82 -4.31 -5.50
C THR A 65 -1.82 -5.34 -6.04
N ALA A 66 -0.57 -5.33 -5.55
CA ALA A 66 0.41 -6.36 -5.92
C ALA A 66 0.11 -7.67 -5.18
N THR A 67 -0.18 -7.58 -3.88
CA THR A 67 -0.58 -8.72 -3.04
C THR A 67 -1.61 -9.61 -3.71
N THR A 68 -2.74 -9.04 -4.15
CA THR A 68 -3.82 -9.80 -4.77
C THR A 68 -3.42 -10.44 -6.10
N ALA A 69 -2.47 -9.84 -6.84
CA ALA A 69 -1.98 -10.40 -8.09
C ALA A 69 -1.10 -11.65 -7.85
N PHE A 70 -0.22 -11.62 -6.84
CA PHE A 70 0.52 -12.80 -6.40
C PHE A 70 -0.37 -13.83 -5.69
N ALA A 71 -1.39 -13.40 -4.95
CA ALA A 71 -2.31 -14.29 -4.25
C ALA A 71 -3.18 -15.14 -5.21
N LYS A 72 -3.59 -14.56 -6.36
CA LYS A 72 -4.38 -15.26 -7.40
C LYS A 72 -3.70 -16.51 -7.97
N ILE A 73 -2.37 -16.55 -7.95
CA ILE A 73 -1.58 -17.71 -8.41
C ILE A 73 -1.16 -18.64 -7.25
N GLY A 74 -1.66 -18.41 -6.03
CA GLY A 74 -1.59 -19.36 -4.92
C GLY A 74 -0.37 -19.24 -3.99
N LEU A 75 0.39 -18.15 -4.08
CA LEU A 75 1.57 -17.89 -3.24
C LEU A 75 1.20 -17.50 -1.81
N THR A 76 2.11 -17.78 -0.88
CA THR A 76 2.00 -17.37 0.53
C THR A 76 2.65 -16.01 0.72
N MET A 77 1.97 -15.09 1.42
CA MET A 77 2.49 -13.74 1.62
C MET A 77 2.20 -13.17 3.00
N VAL A 78 3.15 -12.39 3.52
CA VAL A 78 2.98 -11.49 4.66
C VAL A 78 3.13 -10.05 4.15
N CYS A 79 2.16 -9.20 4.44
CA CYS A 79 2.09 -7.85 3.90
C CYS A 79 2.02 -6.84 5.03
N LEU A 80 2.94 -5.88 5.03
CA LEU A 80 3.08 -4.85 6.05
C LEU A 80 2.65 -3.49 5.49
N GLU A 81 1.62 -2.88 6.07
CA GLU A 81 1.16 -1.55 5.66
C GLU A 81 1.01 -0.60 6.86
N PRO A 82 1.76 0.51 6.93
CA PRO A 82 1.67 1.44 8.06
C PRO A 82 0.43 2.34 8.03
N ASN A 83 -0.13 2.65 6.86
CA ASN A 83 -1.31 3.50 6.76
C ASN A 83 -2.58 2.71 7.12
N PRO A 84 -3.34 3.12 8.16
CA PRO A 84 -4.50 2.35 8.63
C PRO A 84 -5.60 2.22 7.57
N ILE A 85 -5.82 3.22 6.73
CA ILE A 85 -6.84 3.18 5.68
C ILE A 85 -6.43 2.19 4.58
N ALA A 86 -5.17 2.27 4.12
CA ALA A 86 -4.65 1.35 3.12
C ALA A 86 -4.62 -0.10 3.65
N TYR A 87 -4.22 -0.31 4.90
CA TYR A 87 -4.26 -1.60 5.57
C TYR A 87 -5.67 -2.21 5.60
N GLN A 88 -6.70 -1.43 5.92
CA GLN A 88 -8.08 -1.93 5.89
C GLN A 88 -8.52 -2.34 4.49
N LEU A 89 -8.13 -1.56 3.47
CA LEU A 89 -8.38 -1.92 2.08
C LEU A 89 -7.63 -3.20 1.68
N ALA A 90 -6.36 -3.36 2.09
CA ALA A 90 -5.58 -4.57 1.85
C ALA A 90 -6.24 -5.79 2.49
N LYS A 91 -6.68 -5.69 3.75
CA LYS A 91 -7.43 -6.77 4.42
C LYS A 91 -8.70 -7.16 3.68
N GLN A 92 -9.49 -6.18 3.24
CA GLN A 92 -10.72 -6.44 2.50
C GLN A 92 -10.44 -7.10 1.14
N ASN A 93 -9.51 -6.53 0.37
CA ASN A 93 -9.14 -7.03 -0.95
C ASN A 93 -8.50 -8.43 -0.88
N CYS A 94 -7.83 -8.75 0.24
CA CYS A 94 -7.16 -10.03 0.41
C CYS A 94 -8.00 -11.10 1.13
N ALA A 95 -9.21 -10.76 1.60
CA ALA A 95 -10.01 -11.61 2.50
C ALA A 95 -10.32 -13.01 1.94
N ILE A 96 -10.38 -13.17 0.62
CA ILE A 96 -10.67 -14.45 -0.04
C ILE A 96 -9.43 -15.34 -0.21
N TYR A 97 -8.23 -14.82 0.06
CA TYR A 97 -6.97 -15.54 -0.14
C TYR A 97 -6.44 -16.05 1.20
N PRO A 98 -6.61 -17.34 1.52
CA PRO A 98 -6.30 -17.87 2.85
C PRO A 98 -4.80 -17.90 3.20
N LYS A 99 -3.93 -17.73 2.20
CA LYS A 99 -2.47 -17.72 2.37
C LYS A 99 -1.87 -16.32 2.52
N ILE A 100 -2.72 -15.30 2.66
CA ILE A 100 -2.29 -13.90 2.76
C ILE A 100 -2.52 -13.40 4.18
N GLU A 101 -1.43 -12.98 4.82
CA GLU A 101 -1.46 -12.29 6.10
C GLU A 101 -1.24 -10.79 5.87
N CYS A 102 -2.18 -9.97 6.34
CA CYS A 102 -2.04 -8.51 6.35
C CYS A 102 -1.83 -8.02 7.77
N SER A 103 -0.75 -7.27 8.00
CA SER A 103 -0.44 -6.65 9.29
C SER A 103 -0.30 -5.14 9.14
N GLN A 104 -0.85 -4.41 10.11
CA GLN A 104 -0.62 -2.97 10.19
C GLN A 104 0.73 -2.74 10.88
N ALA A 105 1.71 -2.26 10.12
CA ALA A 105 3.01 -1.93 10.70
C ALA A 105 2.85 -0.75 11.66
N ALA A 106 3.30 -0.91 12.91
CA ALA A 106 3.37 0.21 13.84
C ALA A 106 4.32 1.27 13.26
N SER A 107 3.94 2.55 13.31
CA SER A 107 4.92 3.61 13.08
C SER A 107 5.98 3.53 14.18
N PRO A 108 7.28 3.63 13.87
CA PRO A 108 8.29 3.81 14.91
C PRO A 108 7.88 5.04 15.72
N GLY A 109 7.76 4.88 17.03
CA GLY A 109 7.47 5.95 17.98
C GLY A 109 8.60 6.95 18.08
#